data_AF-A0A953WLB1-F1
#
_entry.id   AF-A0A953WLB1-F1
#
_cell.length_a   1.000
_cell.length_b   1.000
_cell.length_c   1.000
_cell.angle_alpha   90.00
_cell.angle_beta   90.00
_cell.angle_gamma   90.00
#
_symmetry.space_group_name_H-M   'P 1'
#
loop_
_entity.id
_entity.type
_entity.pdbx_description
1 polymer ?
#
loop_
_entity_poly.entity_id
_entity_poly.type
_entity_poly.pdbx_seq_one_letter_code
_entity_poly.pdbx_strand_id
1 'polypeptide(L)' 'DHRVKLIAAAVAPPQAIYAGTDGHEAFEFDRTVSRLIEMQSTEYLALPHGSLSDSSGDTGGIVET' A
#
# COMPACT_ATOMS: atom_id res chain seq x y z
N ASP A 1 4.01 4.80 4.86
CA ASP A 1 3.27 3.70 4.19
C ASP A 1 2.61 2.87 5.27
N HIS A 2 1.32 2.59 5.13
CA HIS A 2 0.53 1.85 6.13
C HIS A 2 0.50 0.33 5.87
N ARG A 3 1.16 -0.16 4.82
CA ARG A 3 1.26 -1.60 4.47
C ARG A 3 -0.12 -2.28 4.46
N VAL A 4 -1.08 -1.63 3.80
CA VAL A 4 -2.44 -2.14 3.69
C VAL A 4 -2.56 -3.14 2.53
N LYS A 5 -3.47 -4.09 2.67
CA LYS A 5 -3.83 -5.01 1.60
C LYS A 5 -4.95 -4.37 0.77
N LEU A 6 -4.57 -3.56 -0.22
CA LEU A 6 -5.50 -2.81 -1.06
C LEU A 6 -6.13 -3.74 -2.10
N ILE A 7 -7.47 -3.68 -2.20
CA ILE A 7 -8.21 -4.26 -3.32
C ILE A 7 -8.85 -3.11 -4.10
N ALA A 8 -8.54 -3.02 -5.39
CA ALA A 8 -9.07 -2.02 -6.30
C ALA A 8 -9.30 -2.65 -7.68
N ALA A 9 -10.23 -2.09 -8.44
CA ALA A 9 -10.52 -2.52 -9.80
C ALA A 9 -10.69 -1.29 -10.71
N ALA A 10 -10.26 -1.42 -11.95
CA ALA A 10 -10.39 -0.41 -12.99
C ALA A 10 -10.58 -1.07 -14.35
N VAL A 11 -11.15 -0.34 -15.31
CA VAL A 11 -11.33 -0.81 -16.69
C VAL A 11 -10.01 -0.94 -17.46
N ALA A 12 -8.95 -0.28 -16.97
CA ALA A 12 -7.64 -0.20 -17.60
C ALA A 12 -6.53 -0.61 -16.60
N PRO A 13 -5.38 -1.09 -17.07
CA PRO A 13 -4.23 -1.37 -16.20
C PRO A 13 -3.70 -0.06 -15.57
N PRO A 14 -2.98 -0.13 -14.43
CA PRO A 14 -2.53 1.06 -13.69
C PRO A 14 -1.82 2.11 -14.53
N GLN A 15 -0.97 1.69 -15.48
CA GLN A 15 -0.21 2.55 -16.39
C GLN A 15 -1.09 3.38 -17.33
N ALA A 16 -2.34 2.97 -17.54
CA ALA A 16 -3.27 3.58 -18.49
C ALA A 16 -4.44 4.30 -17.81
N ILE A 17 -4.46 4.39 -16.47
CA ILE A 17 -5.51 5.08 -15.72
C ILE A 17 -5.39 6.60 -15.88
N TYR A 18 -4.16 7.13 -15.86
CA TYR A 18 -3.89 8.54 -16.06
C TYR A 18 -3.34 8.79 -17.47
N ALA A 19 -3.94 9.73 -18.18
CA ALA A 19 -3.60 10.03 -19.58
C ALA A 19 -2.58 11.16 -19.73
N GLY A 20 -2.19 11.84 -18.65
CA GLY A 20 -1.17 12.89 -18.70
C GLY A 20 0.20 12.30 -18.98
N THR A 21 0.95 12.93 -19.89
CA THR A 21 2.24 12.41 -20.38
C THR A 21 3.45 13.19 -19.86
N ASP A 22 3.23 14.38 -19.30
CA ASP A 22 4.26 15.27 -18.78
C ASP A 22 3.76 16.07 -17.57
N GLY A 23 4.69 16.79 -16.93
CA GLY A 23 4.39 17.58 -15.74
C GLY A 23 4.53 16.81 -14.43
N HIS A 24 4.27 17.52 -13.33
CA HIS A 24 4.47 17.02 -11.98
C HIS A 24 3.49 15.89 -11.64
N GLU A 25 2.25 16.01 -12.11
CA GLU A 25 1.16 15.07 -11.88
C GLU A 25 1.45 13.72 -12.57
N ALA A 26 1.98 13.74 -13.80
CA ALA A 26 2.38 12.52 -14.51
C ALA A 26 3.48 11.78 -13.74
N PHE A 27 4.48 12.51 -13.25
CA PHE A 27 5.57 11.94 -12.47
C PHE A 27 5.11 11.33 -11.13
N GLU A 28 4.26 12.03 -10.39
CA GLU A 28 3.70 11.48 -9.14
C GLU A 28 2.74 10.32 -9.39
N PHE A 29 2.08 10.29 -10.55
CA PHE A 29 1.27 9.15 -10.95
C PHE A 29 2.14 7.92 -11.29
N ASP A 30 3.27 8.08 -11.98
CA ASP A 30 4.22 6.97 -12.22
C ASP A 30 4.74 6.36 -10.91
N ARG A 31 4.95 7.19 -9.89
CA ARG A 31 5.27 6.74 -8.53
C ARG A 31 4.11 5.99 -7.87
N THR A 32 2.87 6.33 -8.20
CA THR A 32 1.68 5.61 -7.75
C THR A 32 1.57 4.25 -8.44
N VAL A 33 1.76 4.20 -9.75
CA VAL A 33 1.81 2.97 -10.54
C VAL A 33 2.87 2.00 -9.99
N SER A 34 4.07 2.51 -9.71
CA SER A 34 5.16 1.70 -9.16
C SER A 34 4.78 1.04 -7.84
N ARG A 35 4.13 1.79 -6.93
CA ARG A 35 3.61 1.26 -5.66
C ARG A 35 2.51 0.22 -5.87
N LEU A 36 1.57 0.47 -6.77
CA LEU A 36 0.50 -0.49 -7.08
C LEU A 36 1.06 -1.81 -7.62
N ILE A 37 2.15 -1.77 -8.39
CA ILE A 37 2.84 -2.98 -8.87
C ILE A 37 3.54 -3.69 -7.71
N GLU A 38 4.26 -2.94 -6.86
CA GLU A 38 4.92 -3.48 -5.67
C GLU A 38 3.93 -4.17 -4.71
N MET A 39 2.76 -3.57 -4.49
CA MET A 39 1.71 -4.10 -3.60
C MET A 39 1.12 -5.43 -4.07
N GLN A 40 1.30 -5.79 -5.34
CA GLN A 40 0.87 -7.08 -5.89
C GLN A 40 1.90 -8.20 -5.70
N SER A 41 3.12 -7.87 -5.26
CA SER A 41 4.18 -8.85 -5.05
C SER A 41 3.93 -9.73 -3.83
N THR A 42 4.41 -10.99 -3.89
CA THR A 42 4.32 -11.92 -2.76
C THR A 42 5.08 -11.38 -1.55
N GLU A 43 6.21 -10.72 -1.79
CA GLU A 43 7.04 -10.07 -0.78
C GLU A 43 6.25 -9.02 -0.02
N TYR A 44 5.53 -8.13 -0.72
CA TYR A 44 4.69 -7.12 -0.08
C TYR A 44 3.51 -7.75 0.67
N LEU A 45 2.84 -8.73 0.07
CA LEU A 45 1.70 -9.43 0.69
C LEU A 45 2.07 -10.22 1.96
N ALA A 46 3.32 -10.64 2.07
CA ALA A 46 3.86 -11.31 3.27
C ALA A 46 4.15 -10.34 4.43
N LEU A 47 4.18 -9.03 4.18
CA LEU A 47 4.42 -8.04 5.23
C LEU A 47 3.22 -7.94 6.20
N PRO A 48 3.48 -7.66 7.50
CA PRO A 48 2.42 -7.36 8.44
C PRO A 48 1.72 -6.04 8.09
N HIS A 49 0.42 -6.00 8.37
CA HIS A 49 -0.40 -4.80 8.20
C HIS A 49 -0.04 -3.72 9.23
N GLY A 50 -0.13 -2.44 8.87
CA GLY A 50 0.24 -1.31 9.74
C GLY A 50 1.72 -0.98 9.70
N SER A 51 2.18 0.08 10.38
CA SER A 51 3.62 0.38 10.49
C SER A 51 4.28 -0.51 11.55
N LEU A 52 5.58 -0.79 11.41
CA LEU A 52 6.34 -1.59 12.40
C LEU A 52 6.28 -0.98 13.82
N SER A 53 5.90 0.28 13.95
CA SER A 53 5.67 1.00 15.22
C SER A 53 4.46 0.50 16.00
N ASP A 54 3.48 -0.14 15.36
CA ASP A 54 2.21 -0.51 16.00
C ASP A 54 2.28 -1.89 16.68
N SER A 55 3.46 -2.52 16.68
CA SER A 55 3.74 -3.74 17.45
C SER A 55 4.20 -3.45 18.89
N SER A 56 3.98 -2.24 19.43
CA SER A 56 4.08 -2.05 20.88
C SER A 56 2.93 -2.81 21.53
N GLY A 57 3.21 -4.04 21.97
CA GLY A 57 2.28 -4.84 22.74
C GLY A 57 1.85 -4.10 23.98
N ASP A 58 0.68 -3.47 23.93
CA ASP A 58 -0.08 -3.12 25.12
C ASP A 58 -0.85 -4.38 25.55
N THR A 59 -0.11 -5.32 26.14
CA THR A 59 -0.67 -6.45 26.90
C THR A 59 -0.91 -6.07 28.36
N GLY A 60 -0.95 -4.79 28.71
CA GLY A 60 -1.11 -4.29 30.09
C GLY A 60 -2.46 -4.57 30.75
N GLY A 61 -3.39 -5.26 30.08
CA GLY A 61 -4.78 -5.42 30.50
C GLY A 61 -5.28 -6.84 30.75
N ILE A 62 -4.42 -7.87 30.76
CA ILE A 62 -4.86 -9.24 31.11
C ILE A 62 -4.75 -9.40 32.64
N VAL A 63 -5.79 -9.00 33.35
CA VAL A 63 -5.99 -9.39 34.76
C VAL A 63 -6.69 -10.74 34.75
N GLU A 64 -5.99 -11.80 35.17
CA GLU A 64 -6.63 -13.08 35.50
C GLU A 64 -7.66 -12.83 36.60
N THR A 65 -8.93 -13.15 36.29
CA THR A 65 -10.05 -13.13 37.25
C THR A 65 -10.38 -14.56 37.66
#